data_AF-A0A7T7MBM2-F1
#
_entry.id   AF-A0A7T7MBM2-F1
#
_cell.length_a   1.000
_cell.length_b   1.000
_cell.length_c   1.000
_cell.angle_alpha   90.00
_cell.angle_beta   90.00
_cell.angle_gamma   90.00
#
_symmetry.space_group_name_H-M   'P 1'
#
loop_
_entity.id
_entity.type
_entity.pdbx_description
1 polymer ?
#
loop_
_entity_poly.entity_id
_entity_poly.type
_entity_poly.pdbx_seq_one_letter_code
_entity_poly.pdbx_strand_id
1 'polypeptide(L)'
;MDENTPEGAKKAAQYFLLLYVYTFASGNTNEWLAMSDPECAFCNTVVANTVSVYSYGGWIEPWEFQFHSFSYQPPADGDSLSVVGVSLTQKGSLRYREDGSTVPAKADTYLNISLHMRYEGDGWKVYEARPLDG
;
A
#
# COMPACT_ATOMS: atom_id res chain seq x y z
N MET A 1 -10.21 7.97 -10.14
CA MET A 1 -10.20 8.39 -8.71
C MET A 1 -9.59 9.79 -8.63
N ASP A 2 -10.02 10.65 -9.54
CA ASP A 2 -9.12 11.68 -10.10
C ASP A 2 -9.56 13.07 -9.64
N GLU A 3 -10.34 13.11 -8.56
CA GLU A 3 -10.82 14.33 -7.97
C GLU A 3 -9.82 14.80 -6.92
N ASN A 4 -9.34 16.03 -7.06
CA ASN A 4 -8.54 16.71 -6.04
C ASN A 4 -9.44 17.14 -4.87
N THR A 5 -9.98 16.16 -4.15
CA THR A 5 -10.90 16.33 -3.03
C THR A 5 -10.53 15.38 -1.88
N PRO A 6 -10.95 15.66 -0.63
CA PRO A 6 -10.77 14.73 0.48
C PRO A 6 -11.29 13.32 0.20
N GLU A 7 -12.42 13.21 -0.51
CA GLU A 7 -13.00 11.91 -0.87
C GLU A 7 -12.20 11.22 -1.98
N GLY A 8 -11.69 11.97 -2.95
CA GLY A 8 -10.75 11.47 -3.96
C GLY A 8 -9.48 10.90 -3.32
N ALA A 9 -8.91 11.59 -2.33
CA ALA A 9 -7.74 11.13 -1.59
C ALA A 9 -8.01 9.81 -0.85
N LYS A 10 -9.16 9.67 -0.19
CA LYS A 10 -9.54 8.43 0.50
C LYS A 10 -9.73 7.25 -0.45
N LYS A 11 -10.37 7.48 -1.60
CA LYS A 11 -10.52 6.46 -2.64
C LYS A 11 -9.17 6.03 -3.19
N ALA A 12 -8.29 7.00 -3.46
CA ALA A 12 -6.93 6.74 -3.89
C ALA A 12 -6.14 5.94 -2.84
N ALA A 13 -6.23 6.29 -1.56
CA ALA A 13 -5.62 5.54 -0.47
C ALA A 13 -6.09 4.09 -0.40
N GLN A 14 -7.40 3.86 -0.56
CA GLN A 14 -7.95 2.50 -0.62
C GLN A 14 -7.38 1.73 -1.81
N TYR A 15 -7.32 2.35 -2.99
CA TYR A 15 -6.76 1.71 -4.18
C TYR A 15 -5.28 1.39 -4.04
N PHE A 16 -4.49 2.30 -3.48
CA PHE A 16 -3.08 2.05 -3.17
C PHE A 16 -2.92 0.79 -2.31
N LEU A 17 -3.72 0.63 -1.25
CA LEU A 17 -3.68 -0.56 -0.41
C LEU A 17 -4.15 -1.83 -1.14
N LEU A 18 -5.09 -1.74 -2.09
CA LEU A 18 -5.43 -2.88 -2.94
C LEU A 18 -4.29 -3.23 -3.92
N LEU A 19 -3.56 -2.24 -4.43
CA LEU A 19 -2.37 -2.45 -5.25
C LEU A 19 -1.25 -3.14 -4.46
N TYR A 20 -1.13 -2.91 -3.15
CA TYR A 20 -0.17 -3.62 -2.30
C TYR A 20 -0.38 -5.14 -2.38
N VAL A 21 -1.63 -5.60 -2.23
CA VAL A 21 -1.99 -7.02 -2.37
C VAL A 21 -1.71 -7.52 -3.79
N TYR A 22 -2.20 -6.78 -4.80
CA TYR A 22 -2.05 -7.17 -6.20
C TYR A 22 -0.57 -7.33 -6.59
N THR A 23 0.29 -6.42 -6.14
CA THR A 23 1.72 -6.41 -6.43
C THR A 23 2.38 -7.68 -5.90
N PHE A 24 2.13 -8.04 -4.64
CA PHE A 24 2.68 -9.27 -4.05
C PHE A 24 2.09 -10.56 -4.62
N ALA A 25 0.81 -10.55 -5.00
CA ALA A 25 0.12 -11.73 -5.51
C ALA A 25 0.40 -12.01 -7.00
N SER A 26 0.74 -10.98 -7.78
CA SER A 26 0.99 -11.11 -9.23
C SER A 26 2.45 -10.96 -9.61
N GLY A 27 3.27 -10.33 -8.77
CA GLY A 27 4.64 -9.93 -9.12
C GLY A 27 4.71 -8.67 -10.00
N ASN A 28 3.56 -8.10 -10.41
CA ASN A 28 3.50 -6.91 -11.25
C ASN A 28 3.54 -5.63 -10.41
N THR A 29 4.56 -4.81 -10.61
CA THR A 29 4.82 -3.58 -9.85
C THR A 29 4.44 -2.29 -10.58
N ASN A 30 3.93 -2.37 -11.81
CA ASN A 30 3.76 -1.20 -12.67
C ASN A 30 2.76 -0.17 -12.11
N GLU A 31 1.54 -0.61 -11.74
CA GLU A 31 0.51 0.28 -11.17
C GLU A 31 0.92 0.83 -9.80
N TRP A 32 1.61 0.01 -9.00
CA TRP A 32 2.15 0.42 -7.71
C TRP A 32 3.17 1.55 -7.87
N LEU A 33 4.12 1.40 -8.79
CA LEU A 33 5.11 2.42 -9.12
C LEU A 33 4.46 3.66 -9.73
N ALA A 34 3.42 3.49 -10.56
CA ALA A 34 2.71 4.62 -11.14
C ALA A 34 2.05 5.50 -10.07
N MET A 35 1.60 4.93 -8.94
CA MET A 35 0.98 5.67 -7.85
C MET A 35 1.98 6.14 -6.76
N SER A 36 3.21 5.66 -6.78
CA SER A 36 4.23 5.93 -5.77
C SER A 36 5.18 7.04 -6.20
N ASP A 37 5.55 7.91 -5.29
CA ASP A 37 6.70 8.79 -5.49
C ASP A 37 7.99 7.95 -5.60
N PRO A 38 8.92 8.27 -6.52
CA PRO A 38 10.18 7.53 -6.67
C PRO A 38 11.05 7.48 -5.41
N GLU A 39 10.95 8.47 -4.52
CA GLU A 39 11.69 8.55 -3.27
C GLU A 39 10.95 7.89 -2.09
N CYS A 40 9.74 7.35 -2.30
CA CYS A 40 8.97 6.63 -1.29
C CYS A 40 9.70 5.34 -0.85
N ALA A 41 10.39 5.38 0.29
CA ALA A 41 11.17 4.27 0.82
C ALA A 41 10.33 3.00 1.07
N PHE A 42 9.10 3.15 1.59
CA PHE A 42 8.17 2.04 1.77
C PHE A 42 7.79 1.41 0.43
N CYS A 43 7.43 2.24 -0.55
CA CYS A 43 7.01 1.81 -1.87
C CYS A 43 8.12 1.02 -2.58
N ASN A 44 9.36 1.52 -2.49
CA ASN A 44 10.55 0.85 -3.03
C ASN A 44 10.84 -0.48 -2.32
N THR A 45 10.61 -0.56 -1.01
CA THR A 45 10.75 -1.80 -0.24
C THR A 45 9.73 -2.85 -0.69
N VAL A 46 8.49 -2.45 -0.98
CA VAL A 46 7.45 -3.35 -1.52
C VAL A 46 7.85 -3.93 -2.88
N VAL A 47 8.40 -3.10 -3.77
CA VAL A 47 8.91 -3.52 -5.08
C VAL A 47 10.06 -4.52 -4.92
N ALA A 48 11.07 -4.20 -4.10
CA ALA A 48 12.21 -5.06 -3.87
C ALA A 48 11.82 -6.42 -3.27
N ASN A 49 10.90 -6.41 -2.30
CA ASN A 49 10.40 -7.64 -1.68
C ASN A 49 9.61 -8.50 -2.67
N THR A 50 8.75 -7.88 -3.48
CA THR A 50 8.00 -8.56 -4.53
C THR A 50 8.94 -9.21 -5.54
N VAL A 51 9.88 -8.45 -6.10
CA VAL A 51 10.87 -8.97 -7.06
C VAL A 51 11.67 -10.11 -6.45
N SER A 52 12.10 -9.99 -5.19
CA SER A 52 12.81 -11.04 -4.48
C SER A 52 11.99 -12.33 -4.41
N VAL A 53 10.73 -12.28 -3.98
CA VAL A 53 9.84 -13.45 -3.90
C VAL A 53 9.79 -14.22 -5.22
N TYR A 54 9.52 -13.51 -6.32
CA TYR A 54 9.36 -14.14 -7.64
C TYR A 54 10.69 -14.59 -8.25
N SER A 55 11.79 -13.87 -7.98
CA SER A 55 13.13 -14.27 -8.46
C SER A 55 13.60 -15.61 -7.88
N TYR A 56 13.10 -15.98 -6.70
CA TYR A 56 13.34 -17.28 -6.06
C TYR A 56 12.22 -18.30 -6.35
N GLY A 57 11.44 -18.12 -7.42
CA GLY A 57 10.37 -19.06 -7.82
C GLY A 57 9.19 -19.15 -6.83
N GLY A 58 9.12 -18.24 -5.86
CA GLY A 58 8.04 -18.19 -4.87
C GLY A 58 6.87 -17.32 -5.32
N TRP A 59 5.79 -17.39 -4.56
CA TRP A 59 4.61 -16.55 -4.73
C TRP A 59 3.88 -16.38 -3.40
N ILE A 60 2.96 -15.41 -3.32
CA ILE A 60 2.17 -15.16 -2.11
C ILE A 60 0.70 -15.31 -2.47
N GLU A 61 -0.04 -16.05 -1.64
CA GLU A 61 -1.49 -16.16 -1.78
C GLU A 61 -2.14 -14.78 -1.60
N PRO A 62 -3.03 -14.34 -2.50
CA PRO A 62 -3.74 -13.09 -2.32
C PRO A 62 -4.49 -13.06 -0.98
N TRP A 63 -4.50 -11.92 -0.32
CA TRP A 63 -5.29 -11.70 0.89
C TRP A 63 -6.23 -10.52 0.73
N GLU A 64 -7.18 -10.41 1.66
CA GLU A 64 -8.16 -9.33 1.65
C GLU A 64 -7.97 -8.42 2.86
N PHE A 65 -8.06 -7.12 2.60
CA PHE A 65 -8.20 -6.12 3.63
C PHE A 65 -9.68 -5.91 3.96
N GLN A 66 -9.99 -5.84 5.25
CA GLN A 66 -11.24 -5.28 5.72
C GLN A 66 -10.98 -3.86 6.22
N PHE A 67 -11.41 -2.88 5.45
CA PHE A 67 -11.29 -1.46 5.81
C PHE A 67 -12.39 -1.07 6.81
N HIS A 68 -12.00 -0.38 7.87
CA HIS A 68 -12.92 0.07 8.94
C HIS A 68 -13.19 1.56 8.86
N SER A 69 -12.17 2.38 8.59
CA SER A 69 -12.33 3.82 8.50
C SER A 69 -11.24 4.49 7.66
N PHE A 70 -11.60 5.68 7.14
CA PHE A 70 -10.70 6.58 6.44
C PHE A 70 -10.85 8.01 6.97
N SER A 71 -9.75 8.63 7.35
CA SER A 71 -9.68 10.05 7.70
C SER A 71 -8.97 10.84 6.60
N TYR A 72 -9.15 12.16 6.58
CA TYR A 72 -8.40 13.05 5.71
C TYR A 72 -7.98 14.28 6.50
N GLN A 73 -6.72 14.65 6.36
CA GLN A 73 -6.14 15.88 6.87
C GLN A 73 -5.54 16.63 5.68
N PRO A 74 -5.91 17.90 5.46
CA PRO A 74 -5.22 18.72 4.47
C PRO A 74 -3.75 18.92 4.86
N PRO A 75 -2.89 19.39 3.94
CA PRO A 75 -1.50 19.69 4.27
C PRO A 75 -1.42 20.68 5.43
N ALA A 76 -0.50 20.43 6.36
CA ALA A 76 -0.20 21.36 7.44
C ALA A 76 0.47 22.63 6.90
N ASP A 77 0.47 23.71 7.68
CA ASP A 77 1.15 24.95 7.29
C ASP A 77 2.64 24.70 7.01
N GLY A 78 3.06 24.97 5.77
CA GLY A 78 4.43 24.72 5.31
C GLY A 78 4.70 23.32 4.74
N ASP A 79 3.72 22.42 4.74
CA ASP A 79 3.76 21.12 4.06
C ASP A 79 2.99 21.18 2.73
N SER A 80 3.27 20.24 1.83
CA SER A 80 2.54 20.02 0.58
C SER A 80 1.76 18.70 0.55
N LEU A 81 1.92 17.86 1.56
CA LEU A 81 1.32 16.53 1.62
C LEU A 81 0.08 16.52 2.51
N SER A 82 -1.04 16.07 1.95
CA SER A 82 -2.21 15.68 2.72
C SER A 82 -1.96 14.34 3.41
N VAL A 83 -2.65 14.07 4.52
CA VAL A 83 -2.56 12.78 5.20
C VAL A 83 -3.90 12.06 5.17
N VAL A 84 -3.90 10.82 4.68
CA VAL A 84 -5.03 9.90 4.78
C VAL A 84 -4.70 8.82 5.80
N GLY A 85 -5.43 8.81 6.91
CA GLY A 85 -5.36 7.74 7.89
C GLY A 85 -6.31 6.61 7.50
N VAL A 86 -5.85 5.37 7.55
CA VAL A 86 -6.63 4.17 7.23
C VAL A 86 -6.56 3.20 8.40
N SER A 87 -7.72 2.77 8.89
CA SER A 87 -7.82 1.62 9.79
C SER A 87 -8.34 0.42 9.01
N LEU A 88 -7.63 -0.71 9.12
CA LEU A 88 -7.99 -1.95 8.45
C LEU A 88 -7.54 -3.18 9.23
N THR A 89 -8.03 -4.34 8.81
CA THR A 89 -7.54 -5.65 9.27
C THR A 89 -7.17 -6.53 8.09
N GLN A 90 -6.21 -7.43 8.29
CA GLN A 90 -5.88 -8.46 7.32
C GLN A 90 -5.85 -9.83 7.99
N LYS A 91 -6.36 -10.85 7.30
CA LYS A 91 -6.07 -12.23 7.66
C LYS A 91 -4.70 -12.58 7.10
N GLY A 92 -3.94 -13.41 7.81
CA GLY A 92 -2.65 -13.88 7.31
C GLY A 92 -2.81 -14.60 5.98
N SER A 93 -1.74 -14.59 5.19
CA SER A 93 -1.63 -15.30 3.91
C SER A 93 -0.55 -16.37 4.00
N LEU A 94 -0.43 -17.23 2.99
CA LEU A 94 0.70 -18.14 2.83
C LEU A 94 1.64 -17.64 1.75
N ARG A 95 2.94 -17.59 2.07
CA ARG A 95 4.02 -17.46 1.09
C ARG A 95 4.50 -18.85 0.72
N TYR A 96 4.53 -19.14 -0.57
CA TYR A 96 5.07 -20.37 -1.15
C TYR A 96 6.51 -20.14 -1.62
N ARG A 97 7.38 -21.11 -1.35
CA ARG A 97 8.73 -21.18 -1.93
C ARG A 97 8.73 -22.04 -3.20
N GLU A 98 9.84 -22.03 -3.93
CA GLU A 98 10.05 -22.86 -5.12
C GLU A 98 9.80 -24.36 -4.86
N ASP A 99 10.20 -24.86 -3.69
CA ASP A 99 10.02 -26.26 -3.29
C ASP A 99 8.58 -26.62 -2.88
N GLY A 100 7.64 -25.67 -2.96
CA GLY A 100 6.25 -25.83 -2.56
C GLY A 100 6.01 -25.75 -1.05
N SER A 101 7.06 -25.55 -0.24
CA SER A 101 6.90 -25.30 1.19
C SER A 101 6.27 -23.93 1.46
N THR A 102 5.50 -23.83 2.54
CA THR A 102 4.82 -22.60 2.93
C THR A 102 5.43 -21.96 4.16
N VAL A 103 5.35 -20.64 4.21
CA VAL A 103 5.59 -19.83 5.40
C VAL A 103 4.37 -18.95 5.61
N PRO A 104 3.83 -18.86 6.83
CA PRO A 104 2.81 -17.87 7.13
C PRO A 104 3.34 -16.46 6.82
N ALA A 105 2.67 -15.74 5.93
CA ALA A 105 2.76 -14.30 5.84
C ALA A 105 2.02 -13.69 7.04
N LYS A 106 2.58 -12.62 7.60
CA LYS A 106 2.13 -12.02 8.86
C LYS A 106 0.64 -11.69 8.81
N ALA A 107 -0.12 -12.18 9.78
CA ALA A 107 -1.47 -11.70 10.05
C ALA A 107 -1.36 -10.50 10.99
N ASP A 108 -2.01 -9.39 10.64
CA ASP A 108 -2.14 -8.25 11.54
C ASP A 108 -3.62 -8.00 11.79
N THR A 109 -4.04 -8.22 13.03
CA THR A 109 -5.45 -8.18 13.43
C THR A 109 -6.02 -6.76 13.53
N TYR A 110 -5.16 -5.73 13.51
CA TYR A 110 -5.54 -4.32 13.38
C TYR A 110 -4.33 -3.51 12.93
N LEU A 111 -4.47 -2.76 11.83
CA LEU A 111 -3.44 -1.91 11.26
C LEU A 111 -3.99 -0.50 11.09
N ASN A 112 -3.28 0.47 11.65
CA ASN A 112 -3.51 1.88 11.40
C ASN A 112 -2.35 2.40 10.54
N ILE A 113 -2.67 2.96 9.37
CA ILE A 113 -1.68 3.41 8.38
C ILE A 113 -1.93 4.90 8.11
N SER A 114 -0.88 5.71 8.08
CA SER A 114 -0.92 7.05 7.49
C SER A 114 -0.28 7.01 6.11
N LEU A 115 -1.02 7.50 5.12
CA LEU A 115 -0.53 7.73 3.76
C LEU A 115 -0.37 9.23 3.56
N HIS A 116 0.84 9.67 3.26
CA HIS A 116 1.15 11.05 2.92
C HIS A 116 1.06 11.19 1.40
N MET A 117 0.13 12.02 0.95
CA MET A 117 -0.34 12.01 -0.43
C MET A 117 -0.45 13.42 -0.98
N ARG A 118 -0.18 13.58 -2.28
CA ARG A 118 -0.36 14.84 -3.00
C ARG A 118 -1.09 14.58 -4.31
N TYR A 119 -1.98 15.48 -4.68
CA TYR A 119 -2.62 15.44 -5.98
C TYR A 119 -1.71 16.08 -7.02
N GLU A 120 -1.37 15.34 -8.08
CA GLU A 120 -0.41 15.74 -9.10
C GLU A 120 -0.89 15.34 -10.48
N GLY A 121 -0.86 16.29 -11.42
CA GLY A 121 -1.35 16.06 -12.78
C GLY A 121 -2.82 15.64 -12.76
N ASP A 122 -3.07 14.36 -12.98
CA ASP A 122 -4.38 13.73 -13.08
C ASP A 122 -4.72 12.79 -11.91
N GLY A 123 -3.87 12.68 -10.88
CA GLY A 123 -4.13 11.73 -9.80
C GLY A 123 -3.38 11.96 -8.49
N TRP A 124 -3.82 11.25 -7.46
CA TRP A 124 -3.14 11.24 -6.17
C TRP A 124 -1.92 10.33 -6.19
N LYS A 125 -0.78 10.82 -5.71
CA LYS A 125 0.46 10.07 -5.51
C LYS A 125 0.75 9.86 -4.03
N VAL A 126 1.37 8.73 -3.69
CA VAL A 126 1.80 8.39 -2.34
C VAL A 126 3.29 8.68 -2.20
N TYR A 127 3.63 9.60 -1.30
CA TYR A 127 5.00 10.00 -0.99
C TYR A 127 5.58 9.16 0.14
N GLU A 128 4.72 8.78 1.09
CA GLU A 128 5.13 8.02 2.25
C GLU A 128 3.96 7.22 2.82
N ALA A 129 4.26 6.06 3.38
CA ALA A 129 3.32 5.24 4.14
C ALA A 129 3.97 4.80 5.45
N ARG A 130 3.31 5.05 6.57
CA ARG A 130 3.79 4.68 7.91
C ARG A 130 2.70 3.98 8.72
N PRO A 131 3.04 3.02 9.59
CA PRO A 131 2.17 2.63 10.69
C PRO A 131 1.92 3.85 11.60
N LEU A 132 0.69 4.06 12.02
CA LEU A 132 0.33 5.12 12.99
C LEU A 132 0.75 4.76 14.43
N ASP A 133 0.95 3.47 14.72
CA ASP A 133 1.29 2.96 16.06
C ASP A 133 2.81 2.76 16.25
N GLY A 134 3.64 3.54 15.54
CA GLY A 134 5.11 3.50 15.62
C GLY A 134 5.68 4.24 16.82
#